data_AF-A0A7K5A4G4-F1
#
_entry.id   AF-A0A7K5A4G4-F1
#
_cell.length_a   1.000
_cell.length_b   1.000
_cell.length_c   1.000
_cell.angle_alpha   90.00
_cell.angle_beta   90.00
_cell.angle_gamma   90.00
#
_symmetry.space_group_name_H-M   'P 1'
#
loop_
_entity.id
_entity.type
_entity.pdbx_description
1 polymer ?
#
loop_
_entity_poly.entity_id
_entity_poly.type
_entity_poly.pdbx_seq_one_letter_code
_entity_poly.pdbx_strand_id
1 'polypeptide(L)'
;SFSSTGQFAKRKKTSLWFTVSLLVVSVFILTIGLAATTRTENVTVGGYYPGIVLGFGSFLGIVGIHLVENRRQMLVASIVFISFGVVAAFCCAIVDGVFAARHIEARPLYNKRCQFYSSGTGFLYDAYQTEVTCYTLNSNCQLKVKSNTCYCCDLYNCENAEQSSSYYEFLGVSSCQDVVHLYRLLWSSTVLNIIGLFLGIITAAILGAFKDMVRLSLLA
;
A
#
# COMPACT_ATOMS: atom_id res chain seq x y z
N SER A 1 -20.14 -5.34 43.74
CA SER A 1 -19.65 -6.27 42.70
C SER A 1 -20.26 -6.04 41.31
N PHE A 2 -21.50 -5.54 41.15
CA PHE A 2 -22.12 -5.34 39.82
C PHE A 2 -21.44 -4.26 38.94
N SER A 3 -20.86 -3.22 39.55
CA SER A 3 -20.22 -2.10 38.82
C SER A 3 -18.89 -2.48 38.16
N SER A 4 -18.07 -3.33 38.81
CA SER A 4 -16.78 -3.78 38.27
C SER A 4 -16.93 -4.74 37.09
N THR A 5 -17.89 -5.67 37.16
CA THR A 5 -18.16 -6.64 36.08
C THR A 5 -18.69 -5.96 34.81
N GLY A 6 -19.59 -4.98 34.95
CA GLY A 6 -20.12 -4.22 33.83
C GLY A 6 -19.07 -3.36 33.13
N GLN A 7 -18.17 -2.73 33.90
CA GLN A 7 -17.08 -1.92 33.36
C GLN A 7 -16.04 -2.76 32.61
N PHE A 8 -15.73 -3.96 33.12
CA PHE A 8 -14.83 -4.90 32.45
C PHE A 8 -15.40 -5.40 31.13
N ALA A 9 -16.68 -5.78 31.09
CA ALA A 9 -17.35 -6.25 29.87
C ALA A 9 -17.38 -5.17 28.78
N LYS A 10 -17.67 -3.91 29.15
CA LYS A 10 -17.65 -2.76 28.23
C LYS A 10 -16.26 -2.54 27.63
N ARG A 11 -15.22 -2.54 28.46
CA ARG A 11 -13.82 -2.35 28.00
C ARG A 11 -13.32 -3.51 27.13
N LYS A 12 -13.71 -4.76 27.45
CA LYS A 12 -13.43 -5.93 26.62
C LYS A 12 -14.04 -5.77 25.22
N LYS A 13 -15.31 -5.36 25.14
CA LYS A 13 -16.00 -5.11 23.86
C LYS A 13 -15.31 -4.02 23.05
N THR A 14 -14.94 -2.91 23.68
CA THR A 14 -14.21 -1.81 23.02
C THR A 14 -12.86 -2.27 22.49
N SER A 15 -12.05 -2.94 23.32
CA SER A 15 -10.75 -3.48 22.91
C SER A 15 -10.88 -4.42 21.72
N LEU A 16 -11.82 -5.38 21.78
CA LEU A 16 -12.06 -6.32 20.70
C LEU A 16 -12.50 -5.64 19.41
N TRP A 17 -13.37 -4.62 19.49
CA TRP A 17 -13.84 -3.88 18.31
C TRP A 17 -12.70 -3.18 17.57
N PHE A 18 -11.76 -2.57 18.31
CA PHE A 18 -10.57 -1.94 17.72
C PHE A 18 -9.61 -2.98 17.13
N THR A 19 -9.33 -4.08 17.83
CA THR A 19 -8.44 -5.14 17.33
C THR A 19 -8.99 -5.82 16.08
N VAL A 20 -10.31 -6.07 16.02
CA VAL A 20 -10.96 -6.62 14.83
C VAL A 20 -10.90 -5.63 13.66
N SER A 21 -11.13 -4.34 13.93
CA SER A 21 -11.02 -3.29 12.90
C SER A 21 -9.60 -3.21 12.35
N LEU A 22 -8.59 -3.29 13.21
CA LEU A 22 -7.17 -3.32 12.80
C LEU A 22 -6.86 -4.57 11.97
N LEU A 23 -7.39 -5.74 12.35
CA LEU A 23 -7.23 -6.97 11.57
C LEU A 23 -7.82 -6.84 10.17
N VAL A 24 -9.04 -6.31 10.04
CA VAL A 24 -9.69 -6.09 8.75
C VAL A 24 -8.85 -5.15 7.87
N VAL A 25 -8.39 -4.02 8.42
CA VAL A 25 -7.53 -3.08 7.70
C VAL A 25 -6.21 -3.73 7.29
N SER A 26 -5.60 -4.56 8.15
CA SER A 26 -4.35 -5.26 7.84
C SER A 26 -4.50 -6.23 6.66
N VAL A 27 -5.65 -6.89 6.52
CA VAL A 27 -5.96 -7.77 5.37
C VAL A 27 -6.12 -6.96 4.09
N PHE A 28 -6.75 -5.78 4.15
CA PHE A 28 -6.82 -4.88 3.01
C PHE A 28 -5.44 -4.36 2.59
N ILE A 29 -4.59 -3.97 3.55
CA ILE A 29 -3.19 -3.56 3.28
C ILE A 29 -2.43 -4.72 2.61
N LEU A 30 -2.54 -5.93 3.14
CA LEU A 30 -1.87 -7.12 2.61
C LEU A 30 -2.32 -7.44 1.19
N THR A 31 -3.63 -7.46 0.94
CA THR A 31 -4.19 -7.79 -0.39
C THR A 31 -3.83 -6.76 -1.45
N ILE A 32 -3.91 -5.47 -1.12
CA ILE A 32 -3.51 -4.40 -2.04
C ILE A 32 -1.99 -4.38 -2.24
N GLY A 33 -1.20 -4.59 -1.19
CA GLY A 33 0.26 -4.71 -1.29
C GLY A 33 0.68 -5.86 -2.20
N LEU A 34 0.08 -7.04 -2.04
CA LEU A 34 0.32 -8.19 -2.92
C LEU A 34 -0.13 -7.92 -4.36
N ALA A 35 -1.30 -7.31 -4.55
CA ALA A 35 -1.79 -6.94 -5.88
C ALA A 35 -0.87 -5.93 -6.58
N ALA A 36 -0.25 -5.01 -5.84
CA ALA A 36 0.74 -4.09 -6.39
C ALA A 36 2.03 -4.84 -6.79
N THR A 37 2.56 -5.71 -5.91
CA THR A 37 3.80 -6.47 -6.21
C THR A 37 3.69 -7.42 -7.40
N THR A 38 2.51 -8.02 -7.62
CA THR A 38 2.28 -8.95 -8.73
C THR A 38 2.09 -8.27 -10.08
N ARG A 39 1.84 -6.95 -10.09
CA ARG A 39 1.55 -6.16 -11.30
C ARG A 39 2.75 -5.36 -11.81
N THR A 40 3.83 -5.25 -11.04
CA THR A 40 5.01 -4.45 -11.42
C THR A 40 6.30 -5.23 -11.23
N GLU A 41 7.04 -5.52 -12.31
CA GLU A 41 8.35 -6.18 -12.24
C GLU A 41 9.46 -5.28 -11.65
N ASN A 42 9.25 -3.95 -11.64
CA ASN A 42 10.31 -2.98 -11.35
C ASN A 42 10.23 -2.28 -9.98
N VAL A 43 9.17 -2.46 -9.20
CA VAL A 43 9.03 -1.78 -7.90
C VAL A 43 8.73 -2.82 -6.84
N THR A 44 9.72 -3.13 -6.02
CA THR A 44 9.56 -3.92 -4.81
C THR A 44 8.75 -3.12 -3.77
N VAL A 45 7.44 -3.01 -3.99
CA VAL A 45 6.52 -2.31 -3.09
C VAL A 45 6.47 -3.09 -1.77
N GLY A 46 7.18 -2.60 -0.76
CA GLY A 46 7.21 -3.17 0.59
C GLY A 46 5.88 -3.06 1.36
N GLY A 47 4.80 -2.63 0.73
CA GLY A 47 3.50 -2.35 1.35
C GLY A 47 2.78 -3.56 1.95
N TYR A 48 3.16 -4.80 1.63
CA TYR A 48 2.53 -5.99 2.22
C TYR A 48 3.08 -6.35 3.62
N TYR A 49 4.32 -5.96 3.94
CA TYR A 49 4.95 -6.21 5.25
C TYR A 49 4.16 -5.62 6.43
N PRO A 50 3.71 -4.34 6.41
CA PRO A 50 2.89 -3.81 7.50
C PRO A 50 1.58 -4.58 7.66
N GLY A 51 0.97 -5.05 6.57
CA GLY A 51 -0.23 -5.90 6.61
C GLY A 51 0.00 -7.22 7.36
N ILE A 52 1.10 -7.93 7.07
CA ILE A 52 1.44 -9.18 7.78
C ILE A 52 1.68 -8.93 9.27
N VAL A 53 2.50 -7.93 9.60
CA VAL A 53 2.92 -7.67 10.99
C VAL A 53 1.73 -7.16 11.83
N LEU A 54 0.94 -6.22 11.31
CA LEU A 54 -0.28 -5.72 11.98
C LEU A 54 -1.34 -6.83 12.10
N GLY A 55 -1.48 -7.68 11.08
CA GLY A 55 -2.43 -8.78 11.08
C GLY A 55 -2.09 -9.82 12.14
N PHE A 56 -0.81 -10.23 12.21
CA PHE A 56 -0.33 -11.15 13.24
C PHE A 56 -0.49 -10.55 14.65
N GLY A 57 -0.10 -9.28 14.84
CA GLY A 57 -0.29 -8.57 16.10
C GLY A 57 -1.77 -8.49 16.52
N SER A 58 -2.67 -8.22 15.57
CA SER A 58 -4.12 -8.18 15.83
C SER A 58 -4.69 -9.54 16.18
N PHE A 59 -4.27 -10.59 15.48
CA PHE A 59 -4.68 -11.97 15.78
C PHE A 59 -4.27 -12.38 17.20
N LEU A 60 -3.01 -12.14 17.57
CA LEU A 60 -2.53 -12.36 18.94
C LEU A 60 -3.30 -11.52 19.97
N GLY A 61 -3.73 -10.32 19.59
CA GLY A 61 -4.55 -9.45 20.44
C GLY A 61 -5.94 -10.04 20.72
N ILE A 62 -6.61 -10.56 19.68
CA ILE A 62 -7.91 -11.23 19.83
C ILE A 62 -7.76 -12.47 20.71
N VAL A 63 -6.79 -13.33 20.41
CA VAL A 63 -6.52 -14.55 21.19
C VAL A 63 -6.18 -14.19 22.65
N GLY A 64 -5.34 -13.17 22.87
CA GLY A 64 -4.98 -12.69 24.20
C GLY A 64 -6.14 -12.11 25.02
N ILE A 65 -7.18 -11.56 24.38
CA ILE A 65 -8.40 -11.08 25.03
C ILE A 65 -9.32 -12.25 25.45
N HIS A 66 -9.26 -13.38 24.75
CA HIS A 66 -10.12 -14.55 24.99
C HIS A 66 -9.47 -15.62 25.89
N LEU A 67 -8.15 -15.75 25.90
CA LEU A 67 -7.44 -16.68 26.78
C LEU A 67 -7.44 -16.21 28.24
N VAL A 68 -7.43 -17.17 29.17
CA VAL A 68 -7.41 -16.92 30.61
C VAL A 68 -6.04 -17.30 31.21
N GLU A 69 -5.49 -18.46 30.86
CA GLU A 69 -4.22 -18.98 31.42
C GLU A 69 -3.00 -18.09 31.15
N ASN A 70 -2.81 -17.65 29.89
CA ASN A 70 -1.57 -16.97 29.48
C ASN A 70 -1.81 -15.63 28.76
N ARG A 71 -2.91 -14.95 29.11
CA ARG A 71 -3.34 -13.69 28.47
C ARG A 71 -2.27 -12.61 28.45
N ARG A 72 -1.46 -12.52 29.51
CA ARG A 72 -0.46 -11.45 29.66
C ARG A 72 0.64 -11.56 28.61
N GLN A 73 1.20 -12.75 28.41
CA GLN A 73 2.28 -12.96 27.44
C GLN A 73 1.77 -12.71 26.01
N MET A 74 0.56 -13.18 25.70
CA MET A 74 -0.06 -12.95 24.38
C MET A 74 -0.37 -11.47 24.12
N LEU A 75 -0.90 -10.75 25.12
CA LEU A 75 -1.15 -9.31 24.98
C LEU A 75 0.14 -8.50 24.82
N VAL A 76 1.21 -8.85 25.54
CA VAL A 76 2.53 -8.20 25.37
C VAL A 76 3.08 -8.48 23.98
N ALA A 77 3.04 -9.73 23.52
CA ALA A 77 3.47 -10.10 22.17
C ALA A 77 2.67 -9.32 21.11
N SER A 78 1.35 -9.29 21.24
CA SER A 78 0.46 -8.51 20.36
C SER A 78 0.85 -7.03 20.29
N ILE A 79 1.05 -6.36 21.44
CA ILE A 79 1.44 -4.95 21.49
C ILE A 79 2.79 -4.72 20.78
N VAL A 80 3.77 -5.62 20.99
CA VAL A 80 5.09 -5.53 20.36
C VAL A 80 4.98 -5.67 18.84
N PHE A 81 4.24 -6.67 18.35
CA PHE A 81 4.00 -6.86 16.92
C PHE A 81 3.24 -5.68 16.30
N ILE A 82 2.18 -5.19 16.94
CA ILE A 82 1.43 -4.01 16.46
C ILE A 82 2.36 -2.79 16.39
N SER A 83 3.24 -2.60 17.37
CA SER A 83 4.19 -1.48 17.38
C SER A 83 5.17 -1.53 16.21
N PHE A 84 5.76 -2.69 15.92
CA PHE A 84 6.59 -2.88 14.72
C PHE A 84 5.78 -2.66 13.44
N GLY A 85 4.54 -3.12 13.41
CA GLY A 85 3.62 -2.91 12.29
C GLY A 85 3.30 -1.43 12.04
N VAL A 86 3.12 -0.63 13.10
CA VAL A 86 2.88 0.82 13.00
C VAL A 86 4.11 1.53 12.41
N VAL A 87 5.32 1.17 12.85
CA VAL A 87 6.55 1.73 12.31
C VAL A 87 6.71 1.36 10.83
N ALA A 88 6.46 0.09 10.48
CA ALA A 88 6.47 -0.36 9.09
C ALA A 88 5.43 0.39 8.24
N ALA A 89 4.20 0.55 8.74
CA ALA A 89 3.13 1.27 8.05
C ALA A 89 3.46 2.75 7.85
N PHE A 90 4.13 3.39 8.82
CA PHE A 90 4.61 4.76 8.68
C PHE A 90 5.66 4.89 7.56
N CYS A 91 6.69 4.03 7.59
CA CYS A 91 7.72 4.02 6.56
C CYS A 91 7.13 3.73 5.18
N CYS A 92 6.22 2.74 5.07
CA CYS A 92 5.52 2.42 3.83
C CYS A 92 4.63 3.58 3.35
N ALA A 93 3.90 4.27 4.22
CA ALA A 93 3.10 5.42 3.83
C ALA A 93 3.95 6.57 3.25
N ILE A 94 5.14 6.80 3.79
CA ILE A 94 6.08 7.81 3.26
C ILE A 94 6.64 7.36 1.92
N VAL A 95 7.17 6.13 1.82
CA VAL A 95 7.78 5.63 0.59
C VAL A 95 6.75 5.54 -0.53
N ASP A 96 5.58 4.93 -0.27
CA ASP A 96 4.49 4.82 -1.24
C ASP A 96 3.93 6.20 -1.60
N GLY A 97 3.82 7.11 -0.62
CA GLY A 97 3.31 8.47 -0.81
C GLY A 97 4.23 9.37 -1.63
N VAL A 98 5.54 9.35 -1.34
CA VAL A 98 6.55 10.05 -2.15
C VAL A 98 6.61 9.45 -3.55
N PHE A 99 6.52 8.12 -3.66
CA PHE A 99 6.53 7.45 -4.96
C PHE A 99 5.31 7.83 -5.80
N ALA A 100 4.11 7.81 -5.21
CA ALA A 100 2.87 8.21 -5.87
C ALA A 100 2.85 9.71 -6.26
N ALA A 101 3.44 10.58 -5.44
CA ALA A 101 3.43 12.03 -5.66
C ALA A 101 4.51 12.52 -6.63
N ARG A 102 5.68 11.85 -6.69
CA ARG A 102 6.83 12.29 -7.51
C ARG A 102 7.00 11.52 -8.82
N HIS A 103 6.49 10.30 -8.93
CA HIS A 103 6.78 9.44 -10.08
C HIS A 103 5.57 9.16 -11.00
N ILE A 104 4.37 9.65 -10.69
CA ILE A 104 3.19 9.48 -11.57
C ILE A 104 2.39 10.79 -11.64
N GLU A 105 2.69 11.65 -12.62
CA GLU A 105 1.75 12.71 -13.02
C GLU A 105 0.57 12.08 -13.78
N ALA A 106 -0.57 11.91 -13.11
CA ALA A 106 -1.77 11.30 -13.68
C ALA A 106 -2.55 12.20 -14.67
N ARG A 107 -2.18 13.49 -14.79
CA ARG A 107 -2.87 14.49 -15.63
C ARG A 107 -2.96 14.10 -17.13
N PRO A 108 -1.88 13.68 -17.81
CA PRO A 108 -1.97 13.28 -19.23
C PRO A 108 -2.76 11.99 -19.47
N LEU A 109 -2.68 11.05 -18.53
CA LEU A 109 -3.32 9.73 -18.65
C LEU A 109 -4.85 9.84 -18.58
N TYR A 110 -5.38 10.77 -17.78
CA TYR A 110 -6.82 11.01 -17.66
C TYR A 110 -7.43 11.71 -18.89
N ASN A 111 -6.62 12.46 -19.64
CA ASN A 111 -7.06 13.20 -20.83
C ASN A 111 -7.11 12.34 -22.12
N LYS A 112 -6.92 11.01 -22.03
CA LYS A 112 -6.88 10.07 -23.17
C LYS A 112 -5.85 10.42 -24.26
N ARG A 113 -4.78 11.12 -23.90
CA ARG A 113 -3.74 11.57 -24.85
C ARG A 113 -2.53 10.63 -24.94
N CYS A 114 -2.66 9.42 -24.39
CA CYS A 114 -1.62 8.40 -24.37
C CYS A 114 -2.01 7.24 -25.28
N GLN A 115 -1.03 6.66 -25.95
CA GLN A 115 -1.22 5.59 -26.93
C GLN A 115 -0.45 4.35 -26.50
N PHE A 116 -1.05 3.18 -26.71
CA PHE A 116 -0.44 1.90 -26.37
C PHE A 116 0.21 1.28 -27.61
N TYR A 117 1.47 0.89 -27.50
CA TYR A 117 2.16 0.12 -28.54
C TYR A 117 2.32 -1.33 -28.11
N SER A 118 1.68 -2.23 -28.87
CA SER A 118 1.92 -3.67 -28.79
C SER A 118 2.61 -4.11 -30.07
N SER A 119 3.72 -4.83 -29.93
CA SER A 119 4.45 -5.32 -31.09
C SER A 119 3.66 -6.45 -31.75
N GLY A 120 3.28 -6.26 -33.01
CA GLY A 120 2.68 -7.31 -33.82
C GLY A 120 3.59 -8.54 -33.90
N THR A 121 2.99 -9.73 -33.94
CA THR A 121 3.66 -11.02 -34.09
C THR A 121 4.43 -11.08 -35.42
N GLY A 122 5.68 -10.61 -35.41
CA GLY A 122 6.57 -10.60 -36.56
C GLY A 122 8.01 -10.92 -36.11
N PHE A 123 8.59 -11.95 -36.71
CA PHE A 123 9.91 -12.51 -36.41
C PHE A 123 11.08 -11.58 -36.78
N LEU A 124 11.20 -10.41 -36.16
CA LEU A 124 12.35 -9.54 -36.37
C LEU A 124 12.76 -8.84 -35.07
N TYR A 125 14.05 -8.74 -34.81
CA TYR A 125 14.60 -8.11 -33.60
C TYR A 125 14.18 -6.63 -33.44
N ASP A 126 13.77 -5.94 -34.52
CA ASP A 126 13.12 -4.61 -34.52
C ASP A 126 11.70 -4.59 -33.95
N ALA A 127 11.08 -5.75 -33.69
CA ALA A 127 9.79 -5.81 -33.02
C ALA A 127 9.90 -5.41 -31.53
N TYR A 128 11.08 -5.39 -30.93
CA TYR A 128 11.25 -5.06 -29.51
C TYR A 128 11.29 -3.54 -29.25
N GLN A 129 11.73 -2.73 -30.22
CA GLN A 129 11.84 -1.27 -30.13
C GLN A 129 11.38 -0.65 -31.46
N THR A 130 10.40 0.25 -31.42
CA THR A 130 9.93 1.01 -32.58
C THR A 130 10.18 2.50 -32.38
N GLU A 131 10.39 3.25 -33.46
CA GLU A 131 10.42 4.71 -33.43
C GLU A 131 9.01 5.24 -33.73
N VAL A 132 8.41 5.92 -32.76
CA VAL A 132 7.12 6.62 -32.92
C VAL A 132 7.34 8.11 -33.03
N THR A 133 6.68 8.75 -34.00
CA THR A 133 6.81 10.18 -34.21
C THR A 133 5.81 10.93 -33.33
N CYS A 134 6.31 11.68 -32.34
CA CYS A 134 5.52 12.55 -31.50
C CYS A 134 5.45 13.96 -32.10
N TYR A 135 4.26 14.56 -32.06
CA TYR A 135 3.99 15.90 -32.58
C TYR A 135 3.71 16.85 -31.41
N THR A 136 4.53 17.89 -31.26
CA THR A 136 4.35 19.01 -30.33
C THR A 136 3.88 20.24 -31.11
N LEU A 137 3.27 21.24 -30.43
CA LEU A 137 2.73 22.45 -31.07
C LEU A 137 3.68 23.12 -32.08
N ASN A 138 5.01 23.02 -31.91
CA ASN A 138 6.03 23.68 -32.73
C ASN A 138 7.10 22.74 -33.34
N SER A 139 7.07 21.43 -33.08
CA SER A 139 8.13 20.50 -33.55
C SER A 139 7.66 19.04 -33.58
N ASN A 140 8.35 18.20 -34.34
CA ASN A 140 8.18 16.74 -34.32
C ASN A 140 9.46 16.07 -33.81
N CYS A 141 9.33 14.95 -33.09
CA CYS A 141 10.48 14.14 -32.70
C CYS A 141 10.19 12.64 -32.80
N GLN A 142 11.24 11.86 -33.07
CA GLN A 142 11.20 10.39 -33.10
C GLN A 142 11.53 9.87 -31.70
N LEU A 143 10.57 9.20 -31.07
CA LEU A 143 10.71 8.56 -29.76
C LEU A 143 10.89 7.05 -29.93
N LYS A 144 11.95 6.48 -29.37
CA LYS A 144 12.17 5.02 -29.37
C LYS A 144 11.37 4.38 -28.23
N VAL A 145 10.31 3.64 -28.56
CA VAL A 145 9.41 3.00 -27.60
C VAL A 145 9.55 1.47 -27.66
N LYS A 146 9.57 0.83 -26.49
CA LYS A 146 9.62 -0.64 -26.37
C LYS A 146 8.24 -1.30 -26.55
N SER A 147 8.23 -2.57 -26.93
CA SER A 147 7.01 -3.39 -26.93
C SER A 147 6.28 -3.38 -25.58
N ASN A 148 4.94 -3.39 -25.60
CA ASN A 148 4.07 -3.40 -24.43
C ASN A 148 4.29 -2.19 -23.52
N THR A 149 4.37 -1.00 -24.14
CA THR A 149 4.57 0.27 -23.44
C THR A 149 3.40 1.20 -23.73
N CYS A 150 2.87 1.81 -22.68
CA CYS A 150 1.98 2.96 -22.80
C CYS A 150 2.83 4.24 -22.77
N TYR A 151 2.75 5.07 -23.81
CA TYR A 151 3.52 6.32 -23.92
C TYR A 151 2.60 7.52 -24.19
N CYS A 152 3.00 8.72 -23.78
CA CYS A 152 2.25 9.96 -23.96
C CYS A 152 3.14 11.02 -24.64
N CYS A 153 2.86 11.37 -25.90
CA CYS A 153 3.65 12.33 -26.66
C CYS A 153 3.57 13.77 -26.11
N ASP A 154 2.44 14.17 -25.53
CA ASP A 154 2.20 15.53 -25.03
C ASP A 154 3.14 15.98 -23.90
N LEU A 155 3.79 15.05 -23.20
CA LEU A 155 4.74 15.36 -22.12
C LEU A 155 6.20 15.33 -22.58
N TYR A 156 6.47 14.92 -23.82
CA TYR A 156 7.83 14.79 -24.31
C TYR A 156 8.31 16.11 -24.90
N ASN A 157 9.25 16.77 -24.21
CA ASN A 157 9.86 17.99 -24.75
C ASN A 157 10.94 17.60 -25.76
N CYS A 158 10.58 17.62 -27.05
CA CYS A 158 11.43 17.25 -28.18
C CYS A 158 12.74 18.05 -28.29
N GLU A 159 12.88 19.15 -27.55
CA GLU A 159 14.05 20.04 -27.60
C GLU A 159 15.24 19.55 -26.75
N ASN A 160 15.03 18.66 -25.77
CA ASN A 160 16.08 18.16 -24.86
C ASN A 160 15.90 16.66 -24.55
N ALA A 161 16.22 15.80 -25.52
CA ALA A 161 16.07 14.34 -25.39
C ALA A 161 16.98 13.68 -24.33
N GLU A 162 18.08 14.33 -23.92
CA GLU A 162 19.07 13.74 -23.00
C GLU A 162 18.74 13.93 -21.51
N GLN A 163 17.82 14.86 -21.18
CA GLN A 163 17.52 15.22 -19.78
C GLN A 163 16.09 14.91 -19.33
N SER A 164 15.28 14.31 -20.20
CA SER A 164 13.93 13.82 -19.87
C SER A 164 13.92 12.33 -19.51
N SER A 165 14.90 11.87 -18.73
CA SER A 165 14.90 10.56 -18.07
C SER A 165 13.92 10.51 -16.89
N SER A 166 12.72 11.08 -17.06
CA SER A 166 11.67 11.02 -16.04
C SER A 166 10.62 9.99 -16.44
N TYR A 167 11.00 8.71 -16.47
CA TYR A 167 10.14 7.56 -16.15
C TYR A 167 8.68 7.55 -16.66
N TYR A 168 8.39 8.07 -17.85
CA TYR A 168 7.05 8.05 -18.47
C TYR A 168 6.76 6.80 -19.31
N GLU A 169 7.67 5.83 -19.30
CA GLU A 169 7.51 4.54 -19.96
C GLU A 169 7.07 3.49 -18.93
N PHE A 170 5.77 3.19 -18.90
CA PHE A 170 5.27 2.05 -18.14
C PHE A 170 5.45 0.79 -18.99
N LEU A 171 6.54 0.07 -18.75
CA LEU A 171 6.88 -1.19 -19.43
C LEU A 171 6.04 -2.36 -18.89
N GLY A 172 5.60 -3.26 -19.78
CA GLY A 172 4.97 -4.53 -19.39
C GLY A 172 3.47 -4.45 -19.12
N VAL A 173 2.77 -3.47 -19.70
CA VAL A 173 1.34 -3.25 -19.45
C VAL A 173 0.50 -3.75 -20.62
N SER A 174 -0.67 -4.36 -20.38
CA SER A 174 -1.61 -4.80 -21.43
C SER A 174 -2.45 -3.67 -22.03
N SER A 175 -2.65 -2.58 -21.28
CA SER A 175 -3.38 -1.38 -21.71
C SER A 175 -3.04 -0.17 -20.82
N CYS A 176 -3.07 1.05 -21.37
CA CYS A 176 -2.93 2.30 -20.59
C CYS A 176 -3.95 2.42 -19.43
N GLN A 177 -5.06 1.67 -19.48
CA GLN A 177 -6.07 1.63 -18.41
C GLN A 177 -5.59 0.89 -17.15
N ASP A 178 -4.68 -0.08 -17.29
CA ASP A 178 -4.08 -0.81 -16.17
C ASP A 178 -3.18 0.11 -15.32
N VAL A 179 -2.55 1.11 -15.93
CA VAL A 179 -1.74 2.13 -15.23
C VAL A 179 -2.60 3.01 -14.33
N VAL A 180 -3.83 3.36 -14.76
CA VAL A 180 -4.80 4.10 -13.94
C VAL A 180 -5.29 3.25 -12.75
N HIS A 181 -5.45 1.94 -12.95
CA HIS A 181 -5.80 1.03 -11.87
C HIS A 181 -4.66 0.89 -10.86
N LEU A 182 -3.42 0.76 -11.33
CA LEU A 182 -2.23 0.72 -10.47
C LEU A 182 -2.10 2.00 -9.65
N TYR A 183 -2.26 3.17 -10.27
CA TYR A 183 -2.25 4.46 -9.55
C TYR A 183 -3.31 4.51 -8.44
N ARG A 184 -4.54 4.05 -8.71
CA ARG A 184 -5.59 3.95 -7.68
C ARG A 184 -5.24 2.97 -6.57
N LEU A 185 -4.58 1.85 -6.89
CA LEU A 185 -4.10 0.89 -5.91
C LEU A 185 -3.00 1.49 -5.00
N LEU A 186 -2.05 2.25 -5.55
CA LEU A 186 -1.01 2.92 -4.75
C LEU A 186 -1.61 3.95 -3.79
N TRP A 187 -2.50 4.84 -4.26
CA TRP A 187 -3.19 5.80 -3.39
C TRP A 187 -4.04 5.11 -2.33
N SER A 188 -4.72 4.02 -2.69
CA SER A 188 -5.48 3.22 -1.73
C SER A 188 -4.55 2.58 -0.68
N SER A 189 -3.37 2.10 -1.09
CA SER A 189 -2.34 1.57 -0.18
C SER A 189 -1.87 2.65 0.81
N THR A 190 -1.54 3.85 0.32
CA THR A 190 -1.10 4.96 1.18
C THR A 190 -2.17 5.33 2.21
N VAL A 191 -3.43 5.47 1.77
CA VAL A 191 -4.55 5.78 2.66
C VAL A 191 -4.76 4.67 3.69
N LEU A 192 -4.72 3.41 3.28
CA LEU A 192 -4.86 2.27 4.19
C LEU A 192 -3.72 2.19 5.19
N ASN A 193 -2.47 2.46 4.79
CA ASN A 193 -1.32 2.50 5.70
C ASN A 193 -1.47 3.64 6.74
N ILE A 194 -1.99 4.80 6.35
CA ILE A 194 -2.30 5.90 7.28
C ILE A 194 -3.39 5.47 8.27
N ILE A 195 -4.49 4.87 7.78
CA ILE A 195 -5.56 4.35 8.64
C ILE A 195 -5.02 3.27 9.59
N GLY A 196 -4.21 2.35 9.08
CA GLY A 196 -3.56 1.29 9.84
C GLY A 196 -2.60 1.82 10.91
N LEU A 197 -1.89 2.92 10.64
CA LEU A 197 -1.05 3.62 11.61
C LEU A 197 -1.88 4.15 12.78
N PHE A 198 -2.93 4.92 12.50
CA PHE A 198 -3.76 5.49 13.56
C PHE A 198 -4.49 4.41 14.36
N LEU A 199 -5.11 3.43 13.68
CA LEU A 199 -5.77 2.32 14.34
C LEU A 199 -4.78 1.45 15.13
N GLY A 200 -3.57 1.25 14.63
CA GLY A 200 -2.52 0.49 15.31
C GLY A 200 -2.09 1.16 16.62
N ILE A 201 -1.86 2.48 16.61
CA ILE A 201 -1.54 3.27 17.81
C ILE A 201 -2.67 3.17 18.84
N ILE A 202 -3.92 3.40 18.41
CA ILE A 202 -5.09 3.34 19.30
C ILE A 202 -5.26 1.92 19.88
N THR A 203 -5.12 0.89 19.05
CA THR A 203 -5.26 -0.51 19.46
C THR A 203 -4.18 -0.90 20.46
N ALA A 204 -2.91 -0.55 20.21
CA ALA A 204 -1.82 -0.82 21.13
C ALA A 204 -2.03 -0.14 22.50
N ALA A 205 -2.51 1.11 22.51
CA ALA A 205 -2.82 1.84 23.75
C ALA A 205 -3.96 1.18 24.52
N ILE A 206 -5.05 0.78 23.84
CA ILE A 206 -6.20 0.12 24.47
C ILE A 206 -5.84 -1.26 25.00
N LEU A 207 -5.05 -2.05 24.26
CA LEU A 207 -4.55 -3.35 24.73
C LEU A 207 -3.61 -3.19 25.94
N GLY A 208 -2.77 -2.16 25.94
CA GLY A 208 -1.93 -1.80 27.08
C GLY A 208 -2.76 -1.49 28.32
N ALA A 209 -3.75 -0.61 28.18
CA ALA A 209 -4.66 -0.25 29.27
C ALA A 209 -5.48 -1.46 29.78
N PHE A 210 -5.92 -2.35 28.86
CA PHE A 210 -6.63 -3.57 29.22
C PHE A 210 -5.73 -4.55 29.99
N LYS A 211 -4.47 -4.72 29.54
CA LYS A 211 -3.44 -5.53 30.22
C LYS A 211 -3.21 -5.05 31.66
N ASP A 212 -3.12 -3.74 31.88
CA ASP A 212 -2.81 -3.18 33.20
C ASP A 212 -4.01 -3.25 34.16
N MET A 213 -5.23 -3.06 33.66
CA MET A 213 -6.46 -3.27 34.45
C MET A 213 -6.58 -4.70 34.98
N VAL A 214 -6.30 -5.67 34.12
CA VAL A 214 -6.28 -7.09 34.44
C VAL A 214 -5.33 -7.40 35.59
N ARG A 215 -4.17 -6.74 35.61
CA ARG A 215 -3.18 -6.90 36.68
C ARG A 215 -3.70 -6.34 38.01
N LEU A 216 -4.34 -5.17 37.99
CA LEU A 216 -4.93 -4.58 39.19
C LEU A 216 -6.04 -5.46 39.78
N SER A 217 -6.90 -6.05 38.93
CA SER A 217 -8.00 -6.92 39.40
C SER A 217 -7.56 -8.25 40.02
N LEU A 218 -6.30 -8.65 39.85
CA LEU A 218 -5.74 -9.88 40.43
C LEU A 218 -4.96 -9.61 41.73
N LEU A 219 -4.62 -8.34 41.97
CA LEU A 219 -3.93 -7.87 43.17
C LEU A 219 -4.89 -7.30 44.24
N ALA A 220 -6.16 -7.05 43.87
CA ALA A 220 -7.24 -6.58 44.74
C ALA A 220 -8.17 -7.73 45.09
#